data_AF-A0A2C6CR75-F1
#
_entry.id   AF-A0A2C6CR75-F1
#
_cell.length_a   1.000
_cell.length_b   1.000
_cell.length_c   1.000
_cell.angle_alpha   90.00
_cell.angle_beta   90.00
_cell.angle_gamma   90.00
#
_symmetry.space_group_name_H-M   'P 1'
#
loop_
_entity.id
_entity.type
_entity.pdbx_description
1 polymer ?
#
loop_
_entity_poly.entity_id
_entity_poly.type
_entity_poly.pdbx_seq_one_letter_code
_entity_poly.pdbx_strand_id
1 'polypeptide(L)'
;MTSIKTTGDLAHLMFCALVALHLARQDGQMMNSDSENRFLVDWLATAQRQQRFAKHMDTDIRWLQAVGRHQGGLVSTLTSLWVLSTGSLVLTHSAPEGSLL
;
A
#
# COMPACT_ATOMS: atom_id res chain seq x y z
N MET A 1 4.47 -20.80 13.55
CA MET A 1 4.80 -19.45 14.07
C MET A 1 3.98 -18.43 13.30
N THR A 2 2.95 -17.86 13.93
CA THR A 2 2.10 -16.81 13.32
C THR A 2 2.90 -15.50 13.30
N SER A 3 3.40 -15.11 12.13
CA SER A 3 4.09 -13.82 11.95
C SER A 3 3.07 -12.70 12.22
N ILE A 4 3.38 -11.84 13.19
CA ILE A 4 2.55 -10.69 13.54
C ILE A 4 2.59 -9.71 12.38
N LYS A 5 1.41 -9.28 11.93
CA LYS A 5 1.23 -8.23 10.93
C LYS A 5 1.30 -6.87 11.62
N THR A 6 2.20 -5.99 11.18
CA THR A 6 2.26 -4.62 11.70
C THR A 6 1.58 -3.63 10.78
N THR A 7 1.12 -2.51 11.34
CA THR A 7 0.63 -1.37 10.57
C THR A 7 1.72 -0.80 9.66
N GLY A 8 2.99 -0.92 10.07
CA GLY A 8 4.16 -0.52 9.26
C GLY A 8 4.35 -1.36 8.00
N ASP A 9 4.16 -2.68 8.09
CA ASP A 9 4.26 -3.57 6.92
C ASP A 9 3.22 -3.23 5.86
N LEU A 10 1.98 -2.96 6.29
CA LEU A 10 0.93 -2.46 5.40
C LEU A 10 1.29 -1.11 4.80
N ALA A 11 1.70 -0.14 5.63
CA ALA A 11 2.08 1.19 5.14
C ALA A 11 3.17 1.10 4.07
N HIS A 12 4.18 0.26 4.28
CA HIS A 12 5.26 0.04 3.33
C HIS A 12 4.76 -0.60 2.02
N LEU A 13 3.89 -1.62 2.09
CA LEU A 13 3.27 -2.22 0.90
C LEU A 13 2.50 -1.18 0.08
N MET A 14 1.62 -0.39 0.73
CA MET A 14 0.84 0.64 0.04
C MET A 14 1.74 1.71 -0.57
N PHE A 15 2.75 2.16 0.17
CA PHE A 15 3.71 3.15 -0.30
C PHE A 15 4.46 2.66 -1.54
N CYS A 16 5.00 1.44 -1.52
CA CYS A 16 5.70 0.87 -2.67
C CYS A 16 4.80 0.76 -3.92
N ALA A 17 3.55 0.33 -3.74
CA ALA A 17 2.61 0.22 -4.85
C ALA A 17 2.27 1.59 -5.46
N LEU A 18 2.04 2.62 -4.61
CA LEU A 18 1.78 3.99 -5.05
C LEU A 18 2.98 4.62 -5.76
N VAL A 19 4.20 4.40 -5.26
CA VAL A 19 5.43 4.85 -5.92
C VAL A 19 5.61 4.17 -7.28
N ALA A 20 5.42 2.85 -7.36
CA ALA A 20 5.50 2.14 -8.63
C ALA A 20 4.50 2.68 -9.68
N LEU A 21 3.28 2.99 -9.24
CA LEU A 21 2.28 3.60 -10.11
C LEU A 21 2.69 5.01 -10.55
N HIS A 22 3.24 5.82 -9.65
CA HIS A 22 3.74 7.15 -9.99
C HIS A 22 4.84 7.09 -11.05
N LEU A 23 5.78 6.15 -10.93
CA LEU A 23 6.82 5.94 -11.93
C LEU A 23 6.23 5.51 -13.29
N ALA A 24 5.28 4.58 -13.29
CA ALA A 24 4.61 4.15 -14.53
C ALA A 24 3.83 5.28 -15.21
N ARG A 25 3.22 6.20 -14.44
CA ARG A 25 2.59 7.41 -14.97
C ARG A 25 3.60 8.33 -15.66
N GLN A 26 4.79 8.51 -15.07
CA GLN A 26 5.85 9.34 -15.64
C GLN A 26 6.39 8.76 -16.95
N ASP A 27 6.44 7.42 -17.07
CA ASP A 27 6.83 6.73 -18.30
C ASP A 27 5.77 6.79 -19.42
N GLY A 28 4.66 7.51 -19.21
CA GLY A 28 3.59 7.67 -20.20
C GLY A 28 2.75 6.41 -20.42
N GLN A 29 2.87 5.40 -19.55
CA GLN A 29 2.22 4.10 -19.72
C GLN A 29 0.71 4.14 -19.38
N MET A 30 0.20 5.18 -18.70
CA MET A 30 -1.15 5.17 -18.11
C MET A 30 -1.92 6.45 -18.32
N MET A 31 -3.04 6.32 -19.02
CA MET A 31 -3.87 7.45 -19.46
C MET A 31 -5.25 7.47 -18.78
N ASN A 32 -5.63 6.40 -18.08
CA ASN A 32 -6.95 6.28 -17.44
C ASN A 32 -6.92 5.35 -16.22
N SER A 33 -7.96 5.45 -15.39
CA SER A 33 -8.12 4.70 -14.14
C SER A 33 -8.08 3.18 -14.32
N ASP A 34 -8.57 2.66 -15.44
CA ASP A 34 -8.56 1.21 -15.71
C ASP A 34 -7.15 0.69 -15.95
N SER A 35 -6.31 1.45 -16.67
CA SER A 35 -4.91 1.10 -16.93
C SER A 35 -4.09 1.11 -15.64
N GLU A 36 -4.33 2.11 -14.77
CA GLU A 36 -3.69 2.20 -13.46
C GLU A 36 -4.09 1.04 -12.55
N ASN A 37 -5.38 0.72 -12.52
CA ASN A 37 -5.91 -0.40 -11.75
C ASN A 37 -5.34 -1.73 -12.24
N ARG A 38 -5.27 -1.92 -13.57
CA ARG A 38 -4.67 -3.11 -14.17
C ARG A 38 -3.19 -3.24 -13.82
N PHE A 39 -2.44 -2.15 -13.95
CA PHE A 39 -1.02 -2.13 -13.58
C PHE A 39 -0.81 -2.51 -12.13
N LEU A 40 -1.58 -1.95 -11.20
CA LEU A 40 -1.43 -2.27 -9.79
C LEU A 40 -1.72 -3.75 -9.50
N VAL A 41 -2.73 -4.34 -10.15
CA VAL A 41 -3.01 -5.79 -10.05
C VAL A 41 -1.82 -6.62 -10.54
N ASP A 42 -1.24 -6.25 -11.68
CA ASP A 42 -0.10 -6.95 -12.28
C ASP A 42 1.20 -6.74 -11.48
N TRP A 43 1.38 -5.55 -10.90
CA TRP A 43 2.48 -5.20 -10.01
C TRP A 43 2.40 -6.01 -8.72
N LEU A 44 1.23 -6.12 -8.10
CA LEU A 44 1.00 -6.93 -6.89
C LEU A 44 1.27 -8.41 -7.15
N ALA A 45 0.83 -8.94 -8.29
CA ALA A 45 1.12 -10.31 -8.68
C ALA A 45 2.64 -10.53 -8.86
N THR A 46 3.34 -9.54 -9.42
CA THR A 46 4.79 -9.58 -9.60
C THR A 46 5.53 -9.49 -8.27
N ALA A 47 5.13 -8.59 -7.38
CA ALA A 47 5.70 -8.46 -6.04
C ALA A 47 5.54 -9.74 -5.21
N GLN A 48 4.39 -10.42 -5.35
CA GLN A 48 4.16 -11.72 -4.72
C GLN A 48 5.07 -12.81 -5.31
N ARG A 49 5.18 -12.91 -6.64
CA ARG A 49 6.09 -13.88 -7.29
C ARG A 49 7.54 -13.68 -6.88
N GLN A 50 7.96 -12.42 -6.73
CA GLN A 50 9.31 -12.05 -6.30
C GLN A 50 9.51 -12.14 -4.77
N GLN A 51 8.47 -12.46 -4.00
CA GLN A 51 8.50 -12.52 -2.53
C GLN A 51 9.10 -11.25 -1.90
N ARG A 52 8.77 -10.07 -2.45
CA ARG A 52 9.33 -8.78 -1.99
C ARG A 52 8.84 -8.34 -0.61
N PHE A 53 7.81 -9.00 -0.09
CA PHE A 53 7.19 -8.72 1.20
C PHE A 53 7.21 -9.96 2.07
N ALA A 54 7.14 -9.76 3.39
CA ALA A 54 7.08 -10.86 4.34
C ALA A 54 5.88 -11.78 4.05
N LYS A 55 6.05 -13.08 4.28
CA LYS A 55 5.04 -14.11 3.96
C LYS A 55 3.65 -13.83 4.54
N HIS A 56 3.56 -13.15 5.68
CA HIS A 56 2.27 -12.82 6.30
C HIS A 56 1.45 -11.79 5.50
N MET A 57 2.07 -11.04 4.58
CA MET A 57 1.41 -10.10 3.67
C MET A 57 0.75 -10.77 2.46
N ASP A 58 0.96 -12.07 2.25
CA ASP A 58 0.39 -12.80 1.11
C ASP A 58 -1.13 -12.68 1.01
N THR A 59 -1.82 -12.70 2.17
CA THR A 59 -3.28 -12.58 2.22
C THR A 59 -3.73 -11.17 1.87
N ASP A 60 -3.02 -10.14 2.33
CA ASP A 60 -3.30 -8.74 2.00
C ASP A 60 -3.07 -8.45 0.52
N ILE A 61 -1.95 -8.94 -0.03
CA ILE A 61 -1.63 -8.81 -1.46
C ILE A 61 -2.71 -9.50 -2.31
N ARG A 62 -3.17 -10.69 -1.93
CA ARG A 62 -4.28 -11.37 -2.62
C ARG A 62 -5.60 -10.60 -2.52
N TRP A 63 -5.91 -10.06 -1.35
CA TRP A 63 -7.11 -9.25 -1.14
C TRP A 63 -7.10 -8.00 -2.03
N LEU A 64 -5.98 -7.27 -2.09
CA LEU A 64 -5.82 -6.11 -2.97
C LEU A 64 -5.96 -6.46 -4.46
N GLN A 65 -5.40 -7.60 -4.89
CA GLN A 65 -5.61 -8.09 -6.26
C GLN A 65 -7.09 -8.35 -6.55
N ALA A 66 -7.82 -8.93 -5.60
CA ALA A 66 -9.26 -9.19 -5.74
C ALA A 66 -10.06 -7.87 -5.81
N VAL A 67 -9.77 -6.90 -4.94
CA VAL A 67 -10.38 -5.56 -5.00
C VAL A 67 -10.18 -4.94 -6.38
N GLY A 68 -8.95 -4.90 -6.88
CA GLY A 68 -8.65 -4.36 -8.20
C GLY A 68 -9.37 -5.08 -9.33
N ARG A 69 -9.46 -6.42 -9.30
CA ARG A 69 -10.11 -7.21 -10.35
C ARG A 69 -11.64 -7.10 -10.37
N HIS A 70 -12.28 -6.95 -9.21
CA HIS A 70 -13.72 -7.05 -9.09
C HIS A 70 -14.44 -5.72 -8.86
N GLN A 71 -13.81 -4.76 -8.17
CA GLN A 71 -14.41 -3.47 -7.85
C GLN A 71 -13.73 -2.31 -8.59
N GLY A 72 -12.46 -2.46 -8.97
CA GLY A 72 -11.66 -1.35 -9.47
C GLY A 72 -11.31 -0.37 -8.35
N GLY A 73 -10.85 0.84 -8.71
CA GLY A 73 -10.57 1.91 -7.74
C GLY A 73 -9.38 1.62 -6.81
N LEU A 74 -8.48 0.69 -7.19
CA LEU A 74 -7.41 0.23 -6.32
C LEU A 74 -6.46 1.36 -5.88
N VAL A 75 -6.24 2.38 -6.72
CA VAL A 75 -5.45 3.57 -6.36
C VAL A 75 -6.02 4.27 -5.13
N SER A 76 -7.33 4.51 -5.12
CA SER A 76 -8.02 5.16 -4.00
C SER A 76 -7.98 4.28 -2.76
N THR A 77 -8.21 2.96 -2.90
CA THR A 77 -8.10 2.01 -1.79
C THR A 77 -6.71 2.01 -1.16
N LEU A 78 -5.65 1.90 -1.96
CA LEU A 78 -4.26 1.94 -1.49
C LEU A 78 -3.96 3.26 -0.77
N THR A 79 -4.43 4.39 -1.33
CA THR A 79 -4.23 5.72 -0.75
C THR A 79 -4.91 5.83 0.62
N SER A 80 -6.17 5.42 0.72
CA SER A 80 -6.91 5.44 1.99
C SER A 80 -6.25 4.54 3.04
N LEU A 81 -5.87 3.32 2.67
CA LEU A 81 -5.19 2.39 3.57
C LEU A 81 -3.82 2.92 4.01
N TRP A 82 -3.07 3.55 3.12
CA TRP A 82 -1.79 4.16 3.46
C TRP A 82 -1.96 5.27 4.50
N VAL A 83 -2.89 6.21 4.28
CA VAL A 83 -3.18 7.29 5.23
C VAL A 83 -3.65 6.76 6.58
N LEU A 84 -4.50 5.74 6.60
CA LEU A 84 -4.94 5.12 7.86
C LEU A 84 -3.78 4.42 8.59
N SER A 85 -2.87 3.81 7.84
CA SER A 85 -1.72 3.10 8.40
C SER A 85 -0.67 4.08 8.95
N THR A 86 -0.51 5.25 8.34
CA THR A 86 0.44 6.28 8.79
C THR A 86 -0.15 7.23 9.84
N GLY A 87 -1.47 7.46 9.83
CA GLY A 87 -2.17 8.30 10.81
C GLY A 87 -2.08 7.76 12.23
N SER A 88 -1.98 6.43 12.41
CA SER A 88 -1.74 5.81 13.71
C SER A 88 -0.32 6.07 14.27
N LEU A 89 0.65 6.46 13.42
CA LEU A 89 2.03 6.75 13.84
C LEU A 89 2.19 8.21 14.29
N VAL A 90 1.33 9.12 13.81
CA VAL A 90 1.39 10.55 14.17
C VAL A 90 0.89 10.80 15.60
N LEU A 91 -0.03 9.97 16.12
CA LEU A 91 -0.58 10.15 17.47
C LEU A 91 0.37 9.72 18.60
N THR A 92 1.53 9.10 18.30
CA THR A 92 2.49 8.64 19.31
C THR A 92 3.73 9.52 19.44
N HIS A 93 3.85 10.63 18.70
CA HIS A 93 4.94 11.60 18.85
C HIS A 93 4.41 13.03 19.04
N SER A 94 3.48 13.23 19.96
CA SER A 94 3.22 14.56 20.50
C SER A 94 2.74 14.45 21.96
N ALA A 95 3.64 14.00 22.83
CA ALA A 95 3.61 14.43 24.22
C ALA A 95 4.39 15.77 24.26
N PRO A 96 3.79 16.88 24.72
CA PRO A 96 4.55 18.10 24.96
C PRO A 96 5.41 17.87 26.22
N GLU A 97 6.65 17.44 26.02
CA GLU A 97 7.68 17.63 27.05
C GLU A 97 8.02 19.12 27.09
N GLY A 98 7.75 19.77 28.22
CA GLY A 98 8.22 21.13 28.49
C GLY A 98 7.12 22.17 28.68
N SER A 99 6.26 21.97 29.68
CA SER A 99 5.69 23.09 30.44
C SER A 99 6.00 22.88 31.92
N LEU A 100 7.30 22.91 32.21
CA LEU A 100 7.82 23.29 33.51
C LEU A 100 8.93 24.31 33.23
N LEU A 101 8.54 25.58 33.22
CA LEU A 101 9.22 26.74 33.80
C LEU A 101 8.37 27.99 33.51
#